data_AF-W1XQ99-F1
#
_entry.id   AF-W1XQ99-F1
#
_cell.length_a   1.000
_cell.length_b   1.000
_cell.length_c   1.000
_cell.angle_alpha   90.00
_cell.angle_beta   90.00
_cell.angle_gamma   90.00
#
_symmetry.space_group_name_H-M   'P 1'
#
loop_
_entity.id
_entity.type
_entity.pdbx_description
1 polymer ?
#
loop_
_entity_poly.entity_id
_entity_poly.type
_entity_poly.pdbx_seq_one_letter_code
_entity_poly.pdbx_strand_id
1 'polypeptide(L)' 'VSKGVEFELNGAITDNWQLTFGATRYIAEDNEGNAVNPNLPRTTVKMFTSYRLPVMPELTVGGGVNWQNRVY' A
#
# COMPACT_ATOMS: atom_id res chain seq x y z
N VAL A 1 -8.58 18.56 -12.53
CA VAL A 1 -9.06 18.08 -11.20
C VAL A 1 -8.22 16.88 -10.79
N SER A 2 -7.75 16.82 -9.55
CA SER A 2 -6.99 15.66 -9.07
C SER A 2 -7.93 14.52 -8.71
N LYS A 3 -7.84 13.37 -9.40
CA LYS A 3 -8.60 12.16 -9.07
C LYS A 3 -7.64 11.12 -8.51
N GLY A 4 -7.86 10.70 -7.28
CA GLY A 4 -7.11 9.63 -6.64
C GLY A 4 -8.05 8.54 -6.17
N VAL A 5 -7.56 7.30 -6.19
CA VAL A 5 -8.18 6.17 -5.50
C VAL A 5 -7.18 5.66 -4.50
N GLU A 6 -7.63 5.55 -3.26
CA GLU A 6 -6.88 4.93 -2.18
C GLU A 6 -7.64 3.70 -1.70
N PHE A 7 -6.90 2.63 -1.49
CA PHE A 7 -7.41 1.38 -0.97
C PHE A 7 -6.55 0.95 0.19
N GLU A 8 -7.15 0.80 1.36
CA GLU A 8 -6.49 0.27 2.54
C GLU A 8 -7.29 -0.87 3.11
N LEU A 9 -6.60 -1.96 3.45
CA LEU A 9 -7.15 -3.14 4.06
C LEU A 9 -6.28 -3.49 5.27
N ASN A 10 -6.90 -3.49 6.45
CA ASN A 10 -6.25 -3.79 7.72
C ASN A 10 -7.09 -4.82 8.46
N GLY A 11 -6.48 -5.95 8.84
CA GLY A 11 -7.21 -6.99 9.55
C GLY A 11 -6.34 -8.09 10.12
N ALA A 12 -6.91 -8.82 11.07
CA ALA A 12 -6.38 -10.08 11.55
C ALA A 12 -6.88 -11.20 10.65
N ILE A 13 -5.98 -11.91 9.97
CA ILE A 13 -6.34 -13.12 9.23
C ILE A 13 -6.60 -14.28 10.21
N THR A 14 -5.83 -14.32 11.29
CA THR A 14 -6.04 -15.23 12.43
C THR A 14 -5.71 -14.49 13.74
N ASP A 15 -6.01 -15.09 14.89
CA ASP A 15 -5.68 -14.52 16.22
C ASP A 15 -4.19 -14.19 16.39
N ASN A 16 -3.32 -14.84 15.60
CA ASN A 16 -1.87 -14.68 15.64
C ASN A 16 -1.29 -13.99 14.40
N TRP A 17 -2.10 -13.70 13.38
CA TRP A 17 -1.63 -13.20 12.09
C TRP A 17 -2.36 -11.94 11.67
N GLN A 18 -1.61 -10.85 11.52
CA GLN A 18 -2.11 -9.56 11.07
C GLN A 18 -1.57 -9.21 9.69
N LEU A 19 -2.45 -8.64 8.86
CA LEU A 19 -2.13 -8.16 7.52
C LEU A 19 -2.63 -6.73 7.36
N THR A 20 -1.73 -5.89 6.88
CA THR A 20 -1.98 -4.51 6.45
C THR A 20 -1.57 -4.39 4.99
N PHE A 21 -2.49 -3.95 4.14
CA PHE A 21 -2.27 -3.70 2.74
C PHE A 21 -2.81 -2.32 2.38
N GLY A 22 -1.98 -1.50 1.76
CA GLY A 22 -2.34 -0.17 1.26
C GLY A 22 -1.92 -0.03 -0.19
N ALA A 23 -2.82 0.43 -1.04
CA ALA A 23 -2.55 0.74 -2.43
C ALA A 23 -3.16 2.10 -2.77
N THR A 24 -2.31 3.02 -3.22
CA THR A 24 -2.72 4.37 -3.59
C THR A 24 -2.40 4.58 -5.06
N ARG A 25 -3.39 5.02 -5.83
CA ARG A 25 -3.21 5.42 -7.22
C ARG A 25 -3.71 6.84 -7.42
N TYR A 26 -2.87 7.68 -8.00
CA TYR A 26 -3.18 9.07 -8.29
C TYR A 26 -3.14 9.33 -9.79
N ILE A 27 -4.19 9.95 -10.32
CA ILE A 27 -4.33 10.35 -11.72
C ILE A 27 -4.67 11.84 -11.74
N ALA A 28 -3.72 12.67 -12.16
CA ALA A 28 -3.97 14.06 -12.46
C ALA A 28 -4.34 14.20 -13.95
N GLU A 29 -5.60 14.56 -14.21
CA GLU A 29 -6.11 14.89 -15.55
C GLU A 29 -6.32 16.42 -15.65
N ASP A 30 -5.87 17.01 -16.75
CA ASP A 30 -6.14 18.42 -17.09
C ASP A 30 -7.55 18.57 -17.67
N ASN A 31 -8.04 19.81 -17.72
CA ASN A 31 -9.31 20.14 -18.38
C ASN A 31 -9.33 19.83 -19.90
N GLU A 32 -8.18 19.57 -20.53
CA GLU A 32 -8.07 19.16 -21.95
C GLU A 32 -7.94 17.63 -22.14
N GLY A 33 -8.06 16.82 -21.09
CA GLY A 33 -7.93 15.35 -21.19
C GLY A 33 -6.49 14.83 -21.29
N ASN A 34 -5.50 15.74 -21.19
CA ASN A 34 -4.08 15.40 -21.15
C ASN A 34 -3.64 15.11 -19.71
N ALA A 35 -2.79 14.12 -19.51
CA ALA A 35 -2.31 13.73 -18.19
C ALA A 35 -1.37 14.81 -17.63
N VAL A 36 -1.81 15.54 -16.60
CA VAL A 36 -1.01 16.59 -15.96
C VAL A 36 0.06 15.91 -15.12
N ASN A 37 1.31 16.28 -15.34
CA ASN A 37 2.48 15.85 -14.57
C ASN A 37 2.76 14.32 -14.63
N PRO A 38 3.57 13.87 -15.59
CA PRO A 38 4.11 12.50 -15.61
C PRO A 38 5.16 12.22 -14.53
N ASN A 39 5.57 13.22 -13.73
CA ASN A 39 6.74 13.13 -12.84
C ASN A 39 6.44 12.79 -11.36
N LEU A 40 5.19 12.49 -10.99
CA LEU A 40 4.81 12.04 -9.64
C LEU A 40 4.51 10.54 -9.62
N PRO A 41 4.99 9.76 -8.63
CA PRO A 41 4.71 8.33 -8.52
C PRO A 41 3.21 8.09 -8.56
N ARG A 42 2.71 7.56 -9.68
CA ARG A 42 1.27 7.43 -9.90
C ARG A 42 0.65 6.28 -9.10
N THR A 43 1.48 5.36 -8.62
CA THR A 43 1.04 4.17 -7.89
C THR A 43 2.04 3.82 -6.79
N THR A 44 1.54 3.65 -5.58
CA THR A 44 2.28 3.17 -4.41
C THR A 44 1.53 1.99 -3.81
N VAL A 45 2.26 0.95 -3.45
CA VAL A 45 1.72 -0.25 -2.80
C VAL A 45 2.58 -0.56 -1.58
N LYS A 46 1.94 -0.66 -0.42
CA LYS A 46 2.54 -1.02 0.86
C LYS A 46 1.85 -2.26 1.36
N MET A 47 2.62 -3.28 1.71
CA MET A 47 2.09 -4.49 2.30
C MET A 47 2.96 -4.84 3.50
N PHE A 48 2.33 -5.00 4.66
CA PHE A 48 2.97 -5.38 5.91
C PHE A 48 2.22 -6.54 6.52
N THR A 49 2.94 -7.51 7.04
CA THR A 49 2.36 -8.64 7.72
C THR A 49 3.17 -9.00 8.94
N SER A 50 2.49 -9.37 10.01
CA SER A 50 3.13 -9.80 11.26
C SER A 50 2.48 -11.06 11.79
N TYR A 51 3.31 -12.04 12.09
CA TYR A 51 2.91 -13.34 12.61
C TYR A 51 3.51 -13.57 13.99
N ARG A 52 2.66 -13.81 14.98
CA ARG A 52 3.05 -14.18 16.33
C ARG A 52 3.18 -15.70 16.41
N LEU A 53 4.38 -16.18 16.75
CA LEU A 53 4.62 -17.62 16.83
C LEU A 53 3.80 -18.22 18.00
N PRO A 54 2.92 -19.22 17.76
CA PRO A 54 2.14 -19.83 18.83
C PRO A 54 3.02 -20.62 19.81
N VAL A 55 4.19 -21.08 19.36
CA VAL A 55 5.17 -21.79 20.18
C VAL A 55 5.98 -20.87 21.11
N MET A 56 6.06 -19.58 20.78
CA MET A 56 6.75 -18.53 21.56
C MET A 56 5.95 -17.23 21.41
N PRO A 57 4.89 -17.02 22.22
CA PRO A 57 3.98 -15.89 22.08
C PRO A 57 4.64 -14.52 22.22
N GLU A 58 5.83 -14.48 22.82
CA GLU A 58 6.68 -13.31 23.00
C GLU A 58 7.42 -12.91 21.71
N LEU A 59 7.59 -13.84 20.77
CA LEU A 59 8.28 -13.60 19.51
C LEU A 59 7.26 -13.33 18.40
N THR A 60 7.27 -12.09 17.90
CA THR A 60 6.50 -11.68 16.72
C THR A 60 7.45 -11.47 15.56
N VAL A 61 7.22 -12.21 14.48
CA VAL A 61 8.00 -12.08 13.24
C VAL A 61 7.17 -11.29 12.25
N GLY A 62 7.69 -10.16 11.79
CA GLY A 62 7.03 -9.30 10.82
C GLY A 62 7.90 -9.04 9.61
N GLY A 63 7.25 -8.80 8.49
CA GLY A 63 7.88 -8.42 7.24
C GLY A 63 6.98 -7.50 6.44
N GLY A 64 7.59 -6.67 5.59
CA GLY A 64 6.83 -5.76 4.74
C GLY A 64 7.56 -5.45 3.44
N VAL A 65 6.76 -5.13 2.43
CA VAL A 65 7.20 -4.68 1.11
C VAL A 65 6.59 -3.31 0.87
N ASN A 66 7.44 -2.34 0.55
CA ASN A 66 7.00 -1.04 0.06
C ASN A 66 7.48 -0.90 -1.38
N TRP A 67 6.53 -0.76 -2.28
CA TRP A 67 6.77 -0.58 -3.70
C TRP A 67 6.15 0.72 -4.17
N GLN A 68 6.92 1.52 -4.91
CA GLN A 68 6.44 2.74 -5.52
C GLN A 68 6.91 2.78 -6.97
N ASN A 69 6.04 3.21 -7.89
CA ASN A 69 6.44 3.33 -9.28
C ASN A 69 7.39 4.52 -9.46
N ARG A 70 8.47 4.33 -10.22
CA ARG A 70 9.43 5.38 -10.54
C ARG A 70 8.87 6.24 -11.67
N VAL A 71 9.09 7.54 -11.55
CA VAL A 71 8.67 8.54 -12.53
C VAL A 71 9.92 9.07 -13.21
N TYR A 72 9.89 9.11 -14.54
CA TYR A 72 11.00 9.50 -15.41
C TYR A 72 10.85 10.96 -15.82
#